data_AF-A0A0C3C5B5-F1
#
_entry.id   AF-A0A0C3C5B5-F1
#
_cell.length_a   1.000
_cell.length_b   1.000
_cell.length_c   1.000
_cell.angle_alpha   90.00
_cell.angle_beta   90.00
_cell.angle_gamma   90.00
#
_symmetry.space_group_name_H-M   'P 1'
#
loop_
_entity.id
_entity.type
_entity.pdbx_description
1 polymer ?
#
loop_
_entity_poly.entity_id
_entity_poly.type
_entity_poly.pdbx_seq_one_letter_code
_entity_poly.pdbx_strand_id
1 'polypeptide(L)'
;MLARDYPHLDTLLRNNEVPSVTTIAEVTGLLQPLLKDCEDVDTEIERLDSLLREQKARRLEMQSTVDQYNTILSPARRLPADILHEIFWHCLPTHRNSVMLSSEAPLLLTRICSSWRAIAFASPKIWSKLHIPLLGDPGVSSGCEIIRDGDVLSRRYERFAQLMRSRCSIVREWLSRSGTCPLSLSVSYPGNFPNFGLVGDENQPDNGSQSAEEMFGLLLSFAHRWDEIHISMPMKIYEIFQSSLSPKMFPNLRVFHANLFELHRSENTTPVQLLAAPNLRRISINVIRITLNPLAHPVQPIWTNLTDIDFLGSITDKYLLELLRKCPNLVRGSFPVLSSWPDPTTDMIQGQPVSLPHLKSLSISDSGHTRIMVPSFKSIQAPSLKSLRYQWSNADRTPIPGNINLALHVAAPVLHFLETSPPVEKLFLEGVLSRENFRECLRLTPKVTHLMINRAPFPNPGSSIPFFPVHGFDPDFVRPDNIEMDVLCGDGAESDSPAVEPDLILPKLEILEAYDIRSFGDEQLLRFIANRTGPSRKSGVTQLKRVTVHFLRPRQLDITGEVQRLAQAAGVDLHLDLSYATAGPKEFDRLSALSGSSGLTQYDPLWSSEIS
;
A
#
# COMPACT_ATOMS: atom_id res chain seq x y z
N MET A 1 -15.62 -39.71 -53.40
CA MET A 1 -16.60 -40.12 -54.43
C MET A 1 -16.08 -39.81 -55.82
N LEU A 2 -15.84 -38.54 -56.19
CA LEU A 2 -15.38 -38.13 -57.53
C LEU A 2 -14.19 -38.94 -58.10
N ALA A 3 -13.14 -39.19 -57.31
CA ALA A 3 -11.96 -39.94 -57.77
C ALA A 3 -12.19 -41.45 -58.02
N ARG A 4 -13.27 -42.04 -57.48
CA ARG A 4 -13.63 -43.46 -57.71
C ARG A 4 -14.58 -43.62 -58.90
N ASP A 5 -15.49 -42.67 -59.07
CA ASP A 5 -16.58 -42.79 -60.03
C ASP A 5 -16.26 -42.08 -61.37
N TYR A 6 -15.35 -41.08 -61.37
CA TYR A 6 -14.98 -40.28 -62.55
C TYR A 6 -13.47 -39.91 -62.57
N PRO A 7 -12.57 -40.85 -62.91
CA PRO A 7 -11.11 -40.65 -62.83
C PRO A 7 -10.54 -39.61 -63.81
N HIS A 8 -11.21 -39.38 -64.95
CA HIS A 8 -10.85 -38.30 -65.88
C HIS A 8 -11.13 -36.91 -65.31
N LEU A 9 -12.13 -36.78 -64.42
CA LEU A 9 -12.40 -35.53 -63.71
C LEU A 9 -11.37 -35.26 -62.60
N ASP A 10 -10.89 -36.29 -61.88
CA ASP A 10 -9.82 -36.13 -60.88
C ASP A 10 -8.50 -35.68 -61.52
N THR A 11 -8.22 -36.12 -62.75
CA THR A 11 -7.06 -35.68 -63.52
C THR A 11 -7.15 -34.19 -63.89
N LEU A 12 -8.34 -33.75 -64.34
CA LEU A 12 -8.62 -32.35 -64.64
C LEU A 12 -8.64 -31.44 -63.39
N LEU A 13 -8.85 -31.98 -62.20
CA LEU A 13 -8.70 -31.23 -60.94
C LEU A 13 -7.22 -31.03 -60.55
N ARG A 14 -6.30 -31.79 -61.13
CA ARG A 14 -4.86 -31.78 -60.81
C ARG A 14 -3.99 -31.14 -61.91
N ASN A 15 -4.57 -30.79 -63.05
CA ASN A 15 -3.89 -30.16 -64.17
C ASN A 15 -4.72 -29.00 -64.75
N ASN A 16 -4.12 -28.18 -65.62
CA ASN A 16 -4.79 -27.04 -66.26
C ASN A 16 -5.21 -27.36 -67.71
N GLU A 17 -5.50 -28.63 -68.02
CA GLU A 17 -5.93 -29.00 -69.37
C GLU A 17 -7.37 -28.52 -69.64
N VAL A 18 -7.63 -28.08 -70.88
CA VAL A 18 -8.95 -27.59 -71.28
C VAL A 18 -9.93 -28.78 -71.34
N PRO A 19 -11.04 -28.76 -70.56
CA PRO A 19 -12.02 -29.85 -70.60
C PRO A 19 -12.69 -29.96 -71.97
N SER A 20 -12.97 -31.19 -72.42
CA SER A 20 -13.73 -31.41 -73.65
C SER A 20 -15.21 -31.08 -73.46
N VAL A 21 -15.91 -30.79 -74.56
CA VAL A 21 -17.35 -30.40 -74.55
C VAL A 21 -18.24 -31.47 -73.89
N THR A 22 -17.91 -32.75 -74.09
CA THR A 22 -18.62 -33.87 -73.45
C THR A 22 -18.40 -33.91 -71.96
N THR A 23 -17.17 -33.64 -71.49
CA THR A 23 -16.84 -33.58 -70.06
C THR A 23 -17.52 -32.39 -69.39
N ILE A 24 -17.61 -31.24 -70.07
CA ILE A 24 -18.35 -30.07 -69.58
C ILE A 24 -19.83 -30.42 -69.38
N ALA A 25 -20.46 -31.11 -70.33
CA ALA A 25 -21.86 -31.53 -70.22
C ALA A 25 -22.08 -32.54 -69.09
N GLU A 26 -21.16 -33.49 -68.89
CA GLU A 26 -21.19 -34.47 -67.79
C GLU A 26 -21.09 -33.78 -66.42
N VAL A 27 -20.10 -32.91 -66.22
CA VAL A 27 -19.93 -32.14 -64.98
C VAL A 27 -21.14 -31.25 -64.73
N THR A 28 -21.66 -30.59 -65.77
CA THR A 28 -22.87 -29.75 -65.65
C THR A 28 -24.07 -30.59 -65.21
N GLY A 29 -24.27 -31.79 -65.77
CA GLY A 29 -25.34 -32.70 -65.37
C GLY A 29 -25.21 -33.19 -63.92
N LEU A 30 -23.98 -33.45 -63.46
CA LEU A 30 -23.69 -33.83 -62.07
C LEU A 30 -23.85 -32.66 -61.08
N LEU A 31 -23.60 -31.42 -61.53
CA LEU A 31 -23.74 -30.22 -60.71
C LEU A 31 -25.19 -29.82 -60.47
N GLN A 32 -26.10 -30.01 -61.43
CA GLN A 32 -27.49 -29.58 -61.31
C GLN A 32 -28.22 -30.14 -60.05
N PRO A 33 -28.18 -31.45 -59.75
CA PRO A 33 -28.78 -31.98 -58.53
C PRO A 33 -28.10 -31.45 -57.26
N LEU A 34 -26.77 -31.30 -57.27
CA LEU A 34 -26.04 -30.76 -56.12
C LEU A 34 -26.37 -29.28 -55.85
N LEU A 35 -26.54 -28.48 -56.90
CA LEU A 35 -26.99 -27.10 -56.78
C LEU A 35 -28.41 -27.04 -56.21
N LYS A 36 -29.29 -27.94 -56.64
CA LYS A 36 -30.66 -28.03 -56.11
C LYS A 36 -30.67 -28.43 -54.63
N ASP A 37 -29.86 -29.41 -54.24
CA ASP A 37 -29.71 -29.82 -52.84
C ASP A 37 -29.16 -28.68 -51.99
N CYS A 38 -28.20 -27.90 -52.50
CA CYS A 38 -27.71 -26.71 -51.81
C CYS A 38 -28.82 -25.67 -51.60
N GLU A 39 -29.62 -25.36 -52.62
CA GLU A 39 -30.76 -24.44 -52.50
C GLU A 39 -31.79 -24.90 -51.45
N ASP A 40 -32.07 -26.21 -51.42
CA ASP A 40 -33.02 -26.79 -50.48
C ASP A 40 -32.46 -26.74 -49.03
N VAL A 41 -31.16 -26.99 -48.84
CA VAL A 41 -30.47 -26.84 -47.56
C VAL A 41 -30.46 -25.38 -47.11
N ASP A 42 -30.17 -24.43 -48.01
CA ASP A 42 -30.17 -22.99 -47.70
C ASP A 42 -31.57 -22.52 -47.27
N THR A 43 -32.62 -23.00 -47.93
CA THR A 43 -34.02 -22.71 -47.55
C THR A 43 -34.34 -23.25 -46.15
N GLU A 44 -33.85 -24.44 -45.81
CA GLU A 44 -34.03 -25.01 -44.47
C GLU A 44 -33.22 -24.26 -43.41
N ILE A 45 -32.01 -23.79 -43.74
CA ILE A 45 -31.22 -22.89 -42.88
C ILE A 45 -32.01 -21.61 -42.60
N GLU A 46 -32.56 -20.96 -43.63
CA GLU A 46 -33.37 -19.74 -43.46
C GLU A 46 -34.61 -19.97 -42.57
N ARG A 47 -35.25 -21.13 -42.71
CA ARG A 47 -36.40 -21.54 -41.89
C ARG A 47 -35.98 -21.75 -40.43
N LEU A 48 -34.89 -22.48 -40.19
CA LEU A 48 -34.37 -22.74 -38.85
C LEU A 48 -33.86 -21.46 -38.18
N ASP A 49 -33.21 -20.56 -38.92
CA ASP A 49 -32.77 -19.25 -38.41
C ASP A 49 -33.95 -18.37 -38.02
N SER A 50 -35.03 -18.40 -38.80
CA SER A 50 -36.27 -17.69 -38.47
C SER A 50 -36.92 -18.23 -37.20
N LEU A 51 -36.98 -19.57 -37.06
CA LEU A 51 -37.49 -20.21 -35.85
C LEU A 51 -36.59 -19.90 -34.64
N LEU A 52 -35.27 -19.92 -34.81
CA LEU A 52 -34.32 -19.59 -33.75
C LEU A 52 -34.47 -18.14 -33.29
N ARG A 53 -34.67 -17.20 -34.21
CA ARG A 53 -34.97 -15.79 -33.89
C ARG A 53 -36.25 -15.66 -33.06
N GLU A 54 -37.32 -16.35 -33.46
CA GLU A 54 -38.59 -16.36 -32.72
C GLU A 54 -38.42 -16.91 -31.30
N GLN A 55 -37.76 -18.06 -31.14
CA GLN A 55 -37.53 -18.65 -29.81
C GLN A 55 -36.64 -17.78 -28.94
N LYS A 56 -35.62 -17.11 -29.51
CA LYS A 56 -34.81 -16.12 -28.78
C LYS A 56 -35.64 -14.93 -28.30
N ALA A 57 -36.53 -14.41 -29.14
CA ALA A 57 -37.44 -13.31 -28.76
C ALA A 57 -38.39 -13.74 -27.62
N ARG A 58 -39.01 -14.92 -27.75
CA ARG A 58 -39.88 -15.48 -26.71
C ARG A 58 -39.14 -15.70 -25.39
N ARG A 59 -37.89 -16.18 -25.44
CA ARG A 59 -37.04 -16.32 -24.25
C ARG A 59 -36.74 -14.98 -23.59
N LEU A 60 -36.45 -13.93 -24.37
CA LEU A 60 -36.20 -12.58 -23.82
C LEU A 60 -37.43 -12.01 -23.12
N GLU A 61 -38.62 -12.21 -23.68
CA GLU A 61 -39.89 -11.79 -23.07
C GLU A 61 -40.16 -12.53 -21.75
N MET A 62 -39.98 -13.85 -21.74
CA MET A 62 -40.09 -14.66 -20.51
C MET A 62 -39.07 -14.22 -19.47
N GLN A 63 -37.82 -13.96 -19.87
CA GLN A 63 -36.77 -13.49 -18.97
C GLN A 63 -37.14 -12.15 -18.34
N SER A 64 -37.66 -11.20 -19.14
CA SER A 64 -38.16 -9.91 -18.62
C SER A 64 -39.25 -10.10 -17.56
N THR A 65 -40.19 -11.03 -17.79
CA THR A 65 -41.25 -11.36 -16.82
C THR A 65 -40.67 -11.96 -15.53
N VAL A 66 -39.72 -12.88 -15.66
CA VAL A 66 -39.00 -13.47 -14.52
C VAL A 66 -38.26 -12.39 -13.71
N ASP A 67 -37.59 -11.46 -14.38
CA ASP A 67 -36.85 -10.37 -13.73
C ASP A 67 -37.77 -9.40 -12.97
N GLN A 68 -38.98 -9.14 -13.50
CA GLN A 68 -40.01 -8.38 -12.79
C GLN A 68 -40.47 -9.11 -11.52
N TYR A 69 -40.75 -10.41 -11.59
CA TYR A 69 -41.13 -11.20 -10.41
C TYR A 69 -40.00 -11.29 -9.38
N ASN A 70 -38.76 -11.51 -9.82
CA ASN A 70 -37.57 -11.47 -8.95
C ASN A 70 -37.41 -10.10 -8.27
N THR A 71 -37.72 -9.01 -8.98
CA THR A 71 -37.69 -7.66 -8.41
C THR A 71 -38.73 -7.49 -7.30
N ILE A 72 -39.93 -8.06 -7.45
CA ILE A 72 -41.00 -8.08 -6.43
C ILE A 72 -40.60 -8.96 -5.24
N LEU A 73 -40.04 -10.14 -5.51
CA LEU A 73 -39.65 -11.13 -4.50
C LEU A 73 -38.30 -10.83 -3.84
N SER A 74 -37.63 -9.74 -4.27
CA SER A 74 -36.31 -9.36 -3.79
C SER A 74 -36.26 -9.33 -2.26
N PRO A 75 -35.34 -10.10 -1.63
CA PRO A 75 -35.18 -10.10 -0.18
C PRO A 75 -34.95 -8.70 0.41
N ALA A 76 -34.33 -7.81 -0.38
CA ALA A 76 -34.05 -6.43 0.00
C ALA A 76 -35.32 -5.63 0.38
N ARG A 77 -36.50 -6.01 -0.13
CA ARG A 77 -37.79 -5.37 0.22
C ARG A 77 -38.33 -5.76 1.59
N ARG A 78 -37.84 -6.87 2.16
CA ARG A 78 -38.25 -7.39 3.47
C ARG A 78 -37.28 -7.03 4.58
N LEU A 79 -36.13 -6.43 4.24
CA LEU A 79 -35.13 -6.03 5.23
C LEU A 79 -35.64 -4.82 6.01
N PRO A 80 -35.64 -4.89 7.35
CA PRO A 80 -35.85 -3.74 8.21
C PRO A 80 -34.81 -2.62 7.97
N ALA A 81 -35.18 -1.38 8.28
CA ALA A 81 -34.34 -0.21 8.02
C ALA A 81 -33.03 -0.23 8.83
N ASP A 82 -33.05 -0.70 10.08
CA ASP A 82 -31.89 -0.93 10.94
C ASP A 82 -30.90 -1.94 10.36
N ILE A 83 -31.39 -3.03 9.77
CA ILE A 83 -30.53 -4.00 9.07
C ILE A 83 -29.92 -3.37 7.81
N LEU A 84 -30.70 -2.60 7.05
CA LEU A 84 -30.17 -1.86 5.90
C LEU A 84 -29.13 -0.81 6.30
N HIS A 85 -29.32 -0.11 7.41
CA HIS A 85 -28.34 0.82 7.97
C HIS A 85 -26.99 0.14 8.25
N GLU A 86 -27.03 -1.04 8.87
CA GLU A 86 -25.81 -1.79 9.18
C GLU A 86 -25.14 -2.33 7.91
N ILE A 87 -25.92 -2.85 6.95
CA ILE A 87 -25.41 -3.25 5.64
C ILE A 87 -24.72 -2.05 4.95
N PHE A 88 -25.38 -0.88 4.92
CA PHE A 88 -24.83 0.33 4.29
C PHE A 88 -23.52 0.77 4.91
N TRP A 89 -23.38 0.64 6.23
CA TRP A 89 -22.13 0.92 6.93
C TRP A 89 -21.00 -0.02 6.50
N HIS A 90 -21.28 -1.31 6.34
CA HIS A 90 -20.30 -2.30 5.87
C HIS A 90 -20.00 -2.20 4.36
N CYS A 91 -20.83 -1.48 3.58
CA CYS A 91 -20.54 -1.16 2.18
C CYS A 91 -19.52 -0.03 2.01
N LEU A 92 -19.18 0.71 3.07
CA LEU A 92 -18.19 1.79 2.98
C LEU A 92 -16.77 1.22 2.80
N PRO A 93 -15.86 1.97 2.15
CA PRO A 93 -14.45 1.58 2.08
C PRO A 93 -13.85 1.40 3.47
N THR A 94 -13.16 0.28 3.67
CA THR A 94 -12.50 -0.06 4.94
C THR A 94 -11.10 0.52 5.07
N HIS A 95 -10.42 0.75 3.94
CA HIS A 95 -9.01 1.16 3.87
C HIS A 95 -8.81 2.67 3.70
N ARG A 96 -9.88 3.44 3.44
CA ARG A 96 -9.84 4.88 3.21
C ARG A 96 -11.18 5.53 3.53
N ASN A 97 -11.22 6.86 3.54
CA ASN A 97 -12.48 7.60 3.58
C ASN A 97 -13.23 7.53 2.23
N SER A 98 -14.56 7.66 2.29
CA SER A 98 -15.42 7.64 1.11
C SER A 98 -15.11 8.82 0.19
N VAL A 99 -15.08 8.56 -1.12
CA VAL A 99 -14.97 9.60 -2.13
C VAL A 99 -16.34 10.02 -2.62
N MET A 100 -16.46 11.24 -3.16
CA MET A 100 -17.69 11.76 -3.75
C MET A 100 -17.95 11.17 -5.16
N LEU A 101 -17.86 9.85 -5.29
CA LEU A 101 -18.13 9.13 -6.53
C LEU A 101 -19.50 8.44 -6.48
N SER A 102 -20.26 8.60 -7.55
CA SER A 102 -21.62 8.05 -7.62
C SER A 102 -21.68 6.53 -7.77
N SER A 103 -20.55 5.91 -8.12
CA SER A 103 -20.35 4.46 -8.23
C SER A 103 -19.89 3.82 -6.91
N GLU A 104 -19.74 4.60 -5.84
CA GLU A 104 -19.24 4.13 -4.55
C GLU A 104 -20.18 4.52 -3.40
N ALA A 105 -20.23 3.71 -2.34
CA ALA A 105 -20.96 4.03 -1.13
C ALA A 105 -20.32 5.23 -0.39
N PRO A 106 -21.12 6.13 0.22
CA PRO A 106 -22.58 6.04 0.39
C PRO A 106 -23.43 6.50 -0.81
N LEU A 107 -22.86 7.21 -1.81
CA LEU A 107 -23.65 7.78 -2.90
C LEU A 107 -24.34 6.72 -3.76
N LEU A 108 -23.66 5.61 -4.06
CA LEU A 108 -24.24 4.48 -4.78
C LEU A 108 -25.54 3.99 -4.13
N LEU A 109 -25.57 3.92 -2.80
CA LEU A 109 -26.72 3.45 -2.03
C LEU A 109 -27.94 4.37 -2.20
N THR A 110 -27.72 5.65 -2.48
CA THR A 110 -28.77 6.64 -2.76
C THR A 110 -29.37 6.50 -4.17
N ARG A 111 -28.79 5.66 -5.03
CA ARG A 111 -29.19 5.51 -6.45
C ARG A 111 -29.90 4.20 -6.75
N ILE A 112 -29.96 3.26 -5.81
CA ILE A 112 -30.53 1.92 -6.02
C ILE A 112 -32.06 1.99 -6.17
N CYS A 113 -32.77 2.51 -5.16
CA CYS A 113 -34.21 2.71 -5.20
C CYS A 113 -34.63 3.84 -4.25
N SER A 114 -35.89 4.29 -4.33
CA SER A 114 -36.42 5.38 -3.48
C SER A 114 -36.37 5.06 -1.99
N SER A 115 -36.69 3.81 -1.60
CA SER A 115 -36.63 3.37 -0.21
C SER A 115 -35.20 3.40 0.33
N TRP A 116 -34.24 2.83 -0.39
CA TRP A 116 -32.84 2.82 0.01
C TRP A 116 -32.25 4.24 0.05
N ARG A 117 -32.66 5.11 -0.87
CA ARG A 117 -32.29 6.53 -0.84
C ARG A 117 -32.76 7.22 0.44
N ALA A 118 -34.02 7.02 0.82
CA ALA A 118 -34.55 7.61 2.05
C ALA A 118 -33.79 7.10 3.29
N ILE A 119 -33.53 5.79 3.36
CA ILE A 119 -32.77 5.17 4.46
C ILE A 119 -31.34 5.71 4.49
N ALA A 120 -30.64 5.76 3.35
CA ALA A 120 -29.27 6.26 3.26
C ALA A 120 -29.16 7.73 3.70
N PHE A 121 -30.10 8.60 3.30
CA PHE A 121 -30.15 9.99 3.77
C PHE A 121 -30.46 10.09 5.26
N ALA A 122 -31.27 9.19 5.81
CA ALA A 122 -31.56 9.10 7.24
C ALA A 122 -30.45 8.39 8.05
N SER A 123 -29.28 8.10 7.45
CA SER A 123 -28.18 7.35 8.08
C SER A 123 -26.95 8.23 8.38
N PRO A 124 -26.92 9.10 9.41
CA PRO A 124 -25.79 10.01 9.65
C PRO A 124 -24.41 9.34 9.66
N LYS A 125 -24.34 8.12 10.22
CA LYS A 125 -23.10 7.35 10.34
C LYS A 125 -22.42 7.11 8.98
N ILE A 126 -23.16 6.86 7.90
CA ILE A 126 -22.54 6.56 6.59
C ILE A 126 -21.94 7.79 5.90
N TRP A 127 -22.31 8.99 6.34
CA TRP A 127 -21.78 10.27 5.86
C TRP A 127 -20.62 10.81 6.72
N SER A 128 -20.23 10.08 7.79
CA SER A 128 -19.20 10.53 8.74
C SER A 128 -17.76 10.46 8.21
N LYS A 129 -17.54 9.76 7.09
CA LYS A 129 -16.24 9.61 6.44
C LYS A 129 -16.24 10.32 5.09
N LEU A 130 -15.24 11.16 4.83
CA LEU A 130 -15.15 11.88 3.56
C LEU A 130 -13.71 12.17 3.13
N HIS A 131 -13.41 11.88 1.86
CA HIS A 131 -12.19 12.28 1.18
C HIS A 131 -12.46 13.47 0.24
N ILE A 132 -11.62 14.49 0.37
CA ILE A 132 -11.76 15.80 -0.27
C ILE A 132 -10.48 16.09 -1.05
N PRO A 133 -10.45 15.78 -2.35
CA PRO A 133 -9.35 16.20 -3.20
C PRO A 133 -9.49 17.70 -3.48
N LEU A 134 -8.48 18.48 -3.07
CA LEU A 134 -8.35 19.86 -3.50
C LEU A 134 -7.92 19.88 -4.98
N LEU A 135 -8.27 20.96 -5.66
CA LEU A 135 -7.79 21.21 -7.02
C LEU A 135 -6.45 21.94 -6.94
N GLY A 136 -5.49 21.54 -7.77
CA GLY A 136 -4.21 22.22 -7.91
C GLY A 136 -4.35 23.59 -8.60
N ASP A 137 -3.25 24.31 -8.72
CA ASP A 137 -3.21 25.61 -9.39
C ASP A 137 -3.68 25.52 -10.87
N PRO A 138 -4.73 26.27 -11.27
CA PRO A 138 -5.24 26.32 -12.65
C PRO A 138 -4.23 26.79 -13.70
N GLY A 139 -3.21 27.56 -13.28
CA GLY A 139 -2.15 28.08 -14.13
C GLY A 139 -1.14 27.02 -14.60
N VAL A 140 -1.18 25.83 -14.00
CA VAL A 140 -0.27 24.72 -14.34
C VAL A 140 -1.03 23.65 -15.14
N SER A 141 -0.49 23.29 -16.31
CA SER A 141 -1.02 22.18 -17.11
C SER A 141 -0.51 20.82 -16.64
N SER A 142 -1.16 19.73 -17.04
CA SER A 142 -0.78 18.35 -16.71
C SER A 142 0.65 17.97 -17.15
N GLY A 143 1.28 18.76 -18.02
CA GLY A 143 2.67 18.60 -18.48
C GLY A 143 3.69 19.49 -17.77
N CYS A 144 3.32 20.14 -16.66
CA CYS A 144 4.15 21.13 -15.94
C CYS A 144 4.50 22.40 -16.76
N GLU A 145 3.81 22.66 -17.88
CA GLU A 145 3.94 23.92 -18.60
C GLU A 145 3.05 24.99 -17.98
N ILE A 146 3.64 26.16 -17.71
CA ILE A 146 2.96 27.36 -17.22
C ILE A 146 2.20 27.98 -18.37
N ILE A 147 0.91 28.22 -18.16
CA ILE A 147 0.08 28.91 -19.14
C ILE A 147 0.31 30.41 -19.00
N ARG A 148 0.96 31.00 -20.00
CA ARG A 148 1.27 32.44 -20.04
C ARG A 148 0.22 33.27 -20.79
N ASP A 149 -0.68 32.62 -21.51
CA ASP A 149 -1.79 33.28 -22.20
C ASP A 149 -2.84 33.74 -21.18
N GLY A 150 -3.01 35.05 -21.05
CA GLY A 150 -3.91 35.67 -20.06
C GLY A 150 -5.39 35.34 -20.24
N ASP A 151 -5.86 35.16 -21.48
CA ASP A 151 -7.27 34.84 -21.77
C ASP A 151 -7.57 33.37 -21.47
N VAL A 152 -6.62 32.47 -21.76
CA VAL A 152 -6.72 31.06 -21.37
C VAL A 152 -6.67 30.92 -19.84
N LEU A 153 -5.76 31.66 -19.19
CA LEU A 153 -5.60 31.64 -17.74
C LEU A 153 -6.88 32.12 -17.02
N SER A 154 -7.43 33.25 -17.46
CA SER A 154 -8.66 33.82 -16.89
C SER A 154 -9.85 32.86 -16.97
N ARG A 155 -10.07 32.22 -18.14
CA ARG A 155 -11.13 31.21 -18.32
C ARG A 155 -10.93 29.98 -17.43
N ARG A 156 -9.66 29.56 -17.22
CA ARG A 156 -9.34 28.44 -16.33
C ARG A 156 -9.62 28.78 -14.87
N TYR A 157 -9.24 29.97 -14.41
CA TYR A 157 -9.54 30.44 -13.06
C TYR A 157 -11.05 30.58 -12.82
N GLU A 158 -11.81 31.07 -13.81
CA GLU A 158 -13.27 31.15 -13.69
C GLU A 158 -13.89 29.76 -13.55
N ARG A 159 -13.50 28.81 -14.42
CA ARG A 159 -13.97 27.41 -14.35
C ARG A 159 -13.55 26.76 -13.03
N PHE A 160 -12.35 27.02 -12.55
CA PHE A 160 -11.86 26.53 -11.27
C PHE A 160 -12.70 27.05 -10.10
N ALA A 161 -12.98 28.36 -10.06
CA ALA A 161 -13.82 28.96 -9.02
C ALA A 161 -15.25 28.38 -9.03
N GLN A 162 -15.84 28.17 -10.21
CA GLN A 162 -17.15 27.51 -10.34
C GLN A 162 -17.12 26.07 -9.81
N LEU A 163 -16.09 25.28 -10.15
CA LEU A 163 -15.92 23.92 -9.66
C LEU A 163 -15.71 23.87 -8.14
N MET A 164 -14.90 24.77 -7.59
CA MET A 164 -14.65 24.85 -6.16
C MET A 164 -15.91 25.22 -5.38
N ARG A 165 -16.70 26.19 -5.83
CA ARG A 165 -18.01 26.52 -5.23
C ARG A 165 -18.96 25.33 -5.23
N SER A 166 -19.05 24.61 -6.35
CA SER A 166 -19.85 23.39 -6.44
C SER A 166 -19.37 22.32 -5.44
N ARG A 167 -18.05 22.11 -5.34
CA ARG A 167 -17.46 21.20 -4.35
C ARG A 167 -17.76 21.61 -2.91
N CYS A 168 -17.63 22.90 -2.57
CA CYS A 168 -17.98 23.42 -1.25
C CYS A 168 -19.44 23.11 -0.91
N SER A 169 -20.36 23.29 -1.86
CA SER A 169 -21.79 22.95 -1.68
C SER A 169 -21.99 21.46 -1.39
N ILE A 170 -21.36 20.58 -2.18
CA ILE A 170 -21.45 19.12 -2.00
C ILE A 170 -20.86 18.69 -0.66
N VAL A 171 -19.69 19.21 -0.29
CA VAL A 171 -19.03 18.91 0.99
C VAL A 171 -19.91 19.38 2.15
N ARG A 172 -20.50 20.58 2.06
CA ARG A 172 -21.40 21.10 3.09
C ARG A 172 -22.61 20.19 3.29
N GLU A 173 -23.26 19.78 2.20
CA GLU A 173 -24.41 18.88 2.25
C GLU A 173 -24.03 17.51 2.83
N TRP A 174 -22.90 16.95 2.40
CA TRP A 174 -22.38 15.68 2.94
C TRP A 174 -22.14 15.75 4.44
N LEU A 175 -21.41 16.76 4.90
CA LEU A 175 -21.08 16.94 6.32
C LEU A 175 -22.32 17.29 7.14
N SER A 176 -23.31 17.96 6.57
CA SER A 176 -24.60 18.21 7.24
C SER A 176 -25.38 16.92 7.46
N ARG A 177 -25.41 16.00 6.48
CA ARG A 177 -26.06 14.68 6.61
C ARG A 177 -25.45 13.81 7.70
N SER A 178 -24.16 14.00 8.00
CA SER A 178 -23.50 13.26 9.07
C SER A 178 -23.95 13.65 10.49
N GLY A 179 -24.83 14.65 10.63
CA GLY A 179 -25.52 14.97 11.88
C GLY A 179 -24.55 15.36 13.00
N THR A 180 -24.54 14.59 14.10
CA THR A 180 -23.61 14.77 15.23
C THR A 180 -22.50 13.72 15.27
N CYS A 181 -22.40 12.85 14.25
CA CYS A 181 -21.41 11.79 14.25
C CYS A 181 -19.98 12.36 14.27
N PRO A 182 -19.04 11.70 14.97
CA PRO A 182 -17.62 12.03 14.87
C PRO A 182 -17.15 11.90 13.41
N LEU A 183 -16.33 12.84 12.95
CA LEU A 183 -15.90 12.93 11.56
C LEU A 183 -14.51 12.36 11.35
N SER A 184 -14.37 11.55 10.30
CA SER A 184 -13.07 11.16 9.72
C SER A 184 -12.94 11.81 8.35
N LEU A 185 -12.05 12.79 8.25
CA LEU A 185 -11.84 13.55 7.02
C LEU A 185 -10.44 13.32 6.47
N SER A 186 -10.33 13.29 5.15
CA SER A 186 -9.03 13.30 4.47
C SER A 186 -9.02 14.36 3.39
N VAL A 187 -8.02 15.23 3.40
CA VAL A 187 -7.84 16.35 2.47
C VAL A 187 -6.52 16.16 1.75
N SER A 188 -6.56 16.05 0.43
CA SER A 188 -5.36 15.88 -0.38
C SER A 188 -5.22 16.97 -1.42
N TYR A 189 -4.04 17.56 -1.51
CA TYR A 189 -3.62 18.41 -2.61
C TYR A 189 -2.80 17.57 -3.60
N PRO A 190 -3.03 17.72 -4.92
CA PRO A 190 -2.30 16.97 -5.93
C PRO A 190 -0.78 17.27 -5.88
N GLY A 191 0.03 16.23 -5.73
CA GLY A 191 1.47 16.33 -5.43
C GLY A 191 2.41 16.61 -6.61
N ASN A 192 1.89 16.83 -7.82
CA ASN A 192 2.70 16.90 -9.05
C ASN A 192 2.89 18.32 -9.62
N PHE A 193 2.62 19.38 -8.87
CA PHE A 193 2.68 20.73 -9.41
C PHE A 193 3.95 21.47 -8.94
N PRO A 194 4.95 21.68 -9.80
CA PRO A 194 6.04 22.58 -9.52
C PRO A 194 5.55 24.03 -9.38
N ASN A 195 6.35 24.78 -8.64
CA ASN A 195 5.99 25.91 -7.78
C ASN A 195 5.74 27.24 -8.51
N PHE A 196 4.87 27.27 -9.52
CA PHE A 196 4.83 28.40 -10.46
C PHE A 196 3.76 29.47 -10.22
N GLY A 197 2.89 29.34 -9.21
CA GLY A 197 1.85 30.37 -8.92
C GLY A 197 1.77 30.84 -7.46
N LEU A 198 2.61 30.32 -6.57
CA LEU A 198 2.66 30.78 -5.17
C LEU A 198 3.78 31.80 -4.91
N VAL A 199 4.71 32.00 -5.84
CA VAL A 199 5.61 33.17 -5.81
C VAL A 199 4.83 34.29 -6.47
N GLY A 200 4.48 35.31 -5.68
CA GLY A 200 3.71 36.45 -6.15
C GLY A 200 4.35 37.08 -7.38
N ASP A 201 3.71 36.90 -8.53
CA ASP A 201 3.67 37.98 -9.49
C ASP A 201 2.56 38.90 -8.98
N GLU A 202 2.92 40.09 -8.48
CA GLU A 202 2.01 41.09 -7.91
C GLU A 202 0.87 41.48 -8.88
N ASN A 203 0.96 41.06 -10.15
CA ASN A 203 0.01 41.35 -11.22
C ASN A 203 -0.98 40.22 -11.53
N GLN A 204 -0.93 39.06 -10.86
CA GLN A 204 -1.94 37.99 -11.05
C GLN A 204 -2.98 37.95 -9.93
N PRO A 205 -4.29 37.87 -10.26
CA PRO A 205 -5.35 37.81 -9.25
C PRO A 205 -5.27 36.47 -8.48
N ASP A 206 -5.13 36.57 -7.15
CA ASP A 206 -4.96 35.47 -6.18
C ASP A 206 -6.22 34.59 -5.97
N ASN A 207 -6.93 34.29 -7.06
CA ASN A 207 -8.24 33.63 -7.02
C ASN A 207 -8.16 32.15 -6.58
N GLY A 208 -6.99 31.52 -6.77
CA GLY A 208 -6.73 30.13 -6.38
C GLY A 208 -6.67 29.95 -4.86
N SER A 209 -5.99 30.87 -4.17
CA SER A 209 -5.83 30.85 -2.70
C SER A 209 -7.16 31.11 -1.99
N GLN A 210 -7.93 32.08 -2.48
CA GLN A 210 -9.24 32.43 -1.92
C GLN A 210 -10.24 31.25 -1.94
N SER A 211 -10.23 30.43 -3.00
CA SER A 211 -11.13 29.27 -3.10
C SER A 211 -10.72 28.12 -2.16
N ALA A 212 -9.41 27.97 -1.91
CA ALA A 212 -8.91 27.01 -0.93
C ALA A 212 -9.26 27.44 0.50
N GLU A 213 -9.15 28.74 0.81
CA GLU A 213 -9.60 29.32 2.08
C GLU A 213 -11.09 29.11 2.34
N GLU A 214 -11.95 29.24 1.31
CA GLU A 214 -13.38 28.96 1.46
C GLU A 214 -13.63 27.50 1.86
N MET A 215 -12.98 26.55 1.18
CA MET A 215 -13.06 25.13 1.53
C MET A 215 -12.53 24.89 2.95
N PHE A 216 -11.39 25.48 3.32
CA PHE A 216 -10.85 25.36 4.67
C PHE A 216 -11.79 25.93 5.73
N GLY A 217 -12.36 27.11 5.51
CA GLY A 217 -13.36 27.71 6.39
C GLY A 217 -14.60 26.82 6.55
N LEU A 218 -15.07 26.21 5.46
CA LEU A 218 -16.14 25.21 5.51
C LEU A 218 -15.74 24.02 6.38
N LEU A 219 -14.58 23.42 6.17
CA LEU A 219 -14.12 22.27 6.96
C LEU A 219 -14.00 22.64 8.45
N LEU A 220 -13.43 23.80 8.74
CA LEU A 220 -13.25 24.30 10.10
C LEU A 220 -14.57 24.57 10.82
N SER A 221 -15.66 24.88 10.11
CA SER A 221 -17.00 24.98 10.72
C SER A 221 -17.47 23.65 11.34
N PHE A 222 -16.91 22.51 10.91
CA PHE A 222 -17.16 21.19 11.47
C PHE A 222 -16.04 20.66 12.39
N ALA A 223 -14.99 21.46 12.67
CA ALA A 223 -13.80 21.03 13.41
C ALA A 223 -14.08 20.45 14.80
N HIS A 224 -15.11 20.97 15.49
CA HIS A 224 -15.53 20.49 16.81
C HIS A 224 -15.90 19.00 16.84
N ARG A 225 -16.25 18.42 15.68
CA ARG A 225 -16.63 17.00 15.52
C ARG A 225 -15.53 16.12 14.95
N TRP A 226 -14.36 16.66 14.61
CA TRP A 226 -13.28 15.86 14.04
C TRP A 226 -12.77 14.86 15.07
N ASP A 227 -12.79 13.58 14.71
CA ASP A 227 -12.17 12.47 15.45
C ASP A 227 -10.84 12.07 14.78
N GLU A 228 -10.84 12.11 13.45
CA GLU A 228 -9.70 11.75 12.60
C GLU A 228 -9.55 12.73 11.44
N ILE A 229 -8.35 13.26 11.24
CA ILE A 229 -8.02 14.15 10.11
C ILE A 229 -6.74 13.68 9.42
N HIS A 230 -6.81 13.57 8.10
CA HIS A 230 -5.69 13.22 7.23
C HIS A 230 -5.44 14.39 6.29
N ILE A 231 -4.20 14.88 6.25
CA ILE A 231 -3.82 16.03 5.43
C ILE A 231 -2.63 15.63 4.59
N SER A 232 -2.72 15.77 3.27
CA SER A 232 -1.59 15.56 2.36
C SER A 232 -1.48 16.73 1.40
N MET A 233 -0.52 17.63 1.59
CA MET A 233 -0.40 18.85 0.78
C MET A 233 1.00 19.48 0.90
N PRO A 234 1.37 20.40 -0.01
CA PRO A 234 2.58 21.18 0.15
C PRO A 234 2.56 21.98 1.46
N MET A 235 3.71 22.13 2.13
CA MET A 235 3.81 22.90 3.38
C MET A 235 3.22 24.31 3.28
N LYS A 236 3.43 24.99 2.15
CA LYS A 236 2.89 26.33 1.90
C LYS A 236 1.35 26.40 1.87
N ILE A 237 0.69 25.37 1.34
CA ILE A 237 -0.77 25.29 1.37
C ILE A 237 -1.25 25.00 2.79
N TYR A 238 -0.52 24.15 3.52
CA TYR A 238 -0.79 23.92 4.93
C TYR A 238 -0.58 25.20 5.78
N GLU A 239 0.35 26.07 5.42
CA GLU A 239 0.55 27.37 6.09
C GLU A 239 -0.67 28.29 5.99
N ILE A 240 -1.33 28.32 4.83
CA ILE A 240 -2.60 29.02 4.64
C ILE A 240 -3.67 28.40 5.53
N PHE A 241 -3.79 27.07 5.51
CA PHE A 241 -4.75 26.35 6.36
C PHE A 241 -4.50 26.61 7.85
N GLN A 242 -3.25 26.56 8.31
CA GLN A 242 -2.91 26.70 9.71
C GLN A 242 -3.08 28.11 10.26
N SER A 243 -3.03 29.13 9.41
CA SER A 243 -3.25 30.53 9.79
C SER A 243 -4.62 30.76 10.46
N SER A 244 -5.61 29.92 10.11
CA SER A 244 -6.99 29.99 10.61
C SER A 244 -7.26 29.02 11.76
N LEU A 245 -6.27 28.24 12.22
CA LEU A 245 -6.47 27.25 13.27
C LEU A 245 -6.34 27.89 14.66
N SER A 246 -7.07 27.32 15.60
CA SER A 246 -6.88 27.55 17.03
C SER A 246 -6.91 26.20 17.75
N PRO A 247 -5.97 25.90 18.67
CA PRO A 247 -5.91 24.60 19.34
C PRO A 247 -7.21 24.17 20.04
N LYS A 248 -8.03 25.14 20.47
CA LYS A 248 -9.32 24.90 21.14
C LYS A 248 -10.41 24.37 20.19
N MET A 249 -10.20 24.41 18.88
CA MET A 249 -11.20 24.00 17.89
C MET A 249 -11.37 22.48 17.75
N PHE A 250 -10.45 21.70 18.32
CA PHE A 250 -10.35 20.25 18.09
C PHE A 250 -10.55 19.44 19.39
N PRO A 251 -11.68 19.59 20.11
CA PRO A 251 -11.89 18.91 21.38
C PRO A 251 -11.99 17.38 21.23
N ASN A 252 -12.38 16.88 20.06
CA ASN A 252 -12.60 15.46 19.82
C ASN A 252 -11.49 14.78 19.00
N LEU A 253 -10.48 15.54 18.53
CA LEU A 253 -9.49 15.01 17.59
C LEU A 253 -8.55 14.04 18.32
N ARG A 254 -8.56 12.77 17.87
CA ARG A 254 -7.75 11.68 18.43
C ARG A 254 -6.66 11.21 17.48
N VAL A 255 -6.88 11.34 16.18
CA VAL A 255 -6.01 10.79 15.14
C VAL A 255 -5.65 11.87 14.14
N PHE A 256 -4.36 12.09 13.94
CA PHE A 256 -3.86 13.04 12.96
C PHE A 256 -2.82 12.40 12.05
N HIS A 257 -3.12 12.36 10.76
CA HIS A 257 -2.19 11.96 9.71
C HIS A 257 -1.82 13.18 8.88
N ALA A 258 -0.53 13.41 8.68
CA ALA A 258 0.00 14.54 7.93
C ALA A 258 1.08 14.08 6.97
N ASN A 259 0.94 14.43 5.70
CA ASN A 259 1.97 14.31 4.68
C ASN A 259 2.22 15.70 4.10
N LEU A 260 3.12 16.43 4.75
CA LEU A 260 3.48 17.81 4.44
C LEU A 260 4.84 17.81 3.75
N PHE A 261 4.83 17.98 2.44
CA PHE A 261 6.04 17.97 1.63
C PHE A 261 6.48 19.40 1.31
N GLU A 262 7.79 19.65 1.42
CA GLU A 262 8.40 20.90 0.98
C GLU A 262 8.73 20.82 -0.51
N LEU A 263 8.34 21.86 -1.26
CA LEU A 263 8.78 22.05 -2.64
C LEU A 263 10.15 22.77 -2.72
N HIS A 264 10.54 23.51 -1.67
CA HIS A 264 11.79 24.26 -1.57
C HIS A 264 12.38 24.19 -0.15
N ARG A 265 13.72 24.29 -0.04
CA ARG A 265 14.43 24.39 1.25
C ARG A 265 14.07 25.70 1.94
N SER A 266 13.19 25.67 2.95
CA SER A 266 13.02 26.77 3.90
C SER A 266 13.90 26.52 5.13
N GLU A 267 14.59 27.56 5.61
CA GLU A 267 15.36 27.50 6.86
C GLU A 267 14.46 27.70 8.10
N ASN A 268 13.27 28.28 7.92
CA ASN A 268 12.33 28.55 9.00
C ASN A 268 11.23 27.48 9.02
N THR A 269 11.10 26.79 10.15
CA THR A 269 10.07 25.76 10.35
C THR A 269 8.92 26.31 11.19
N THR A 270 7.71 26.38 10.63
CA THR A 270 6.51 26.73 11.38
C THR A 270 5.97 25.51 12.14
N PRO A 271 5.59 25.63 13.43
CA PRO A 271 5.03 24.51 14.18
C PRO A 271 3.64 24.12 13.67
N VAL A 272 3.42 22.82 13.48
CA VAL A 272 2.15 22.24 13.03
C VAL A 272 1.08 22.42 14.11
N GLN A 273 0.15 23.35 13.91
CA GLN A 273 -0.83 23.71 14.95
C GLN A 273 -1.80 22.58 15.35
N LEU A 274 -2.15 21.66 14.45
CA LEU A 274 -3.03 20.52 14.77
C LEU A 274 -2.44 19.59 15.82
N LEU A 275 -1.11 19.59 16.00
CA LEU A 275 -0.46 18.84 17.07
C LEU A 275 -0.84 19.37 18.45
N ALA A 276 -1.34 20.61 18.58
CA ALA A 276 -1.78 21.16 19.85
C ALA A 276 -3.16 20.66 20.32
N ALA A 277 -3.81 19.76 19.57
CA ALA A 277 -5.12 19.21 19.94
C ALA A 277 -5.04 18.45 21.28
N PRO A 278 -5.91 18.76 22.27
CA PRO A 278 -5.73 18.30 23.65
C PRO A 278 -5.90 16.78 23.84
N ASN A 279 -6.74 16.15 23.02
CA ASN A 279 -7.12 14.73 23.12
C ASN A 279 -6.44 13.85 22.07
N LEU A 280 -5.39 14.36 21.43
CA LEU A 280 -4.66 13.63 20.39
C LEU A 280 -3.96 12.41 20.99
N ARG A 281 -4.13 11.25 20.34
CA ARG A 281 -3.57 9.97 20.80
C ARG A 281 -2.66 9.32 19.76
N ARG A 282 -2.99 9.50 18.47
CA ARG A 282 -2.27 8.85 17.37
C ARG A 282 -1.84 9.90 16.36
N ILE A 283 -0.55 9.88 16.03
CA ILE A 283 0.01 10.73 14.99
C ILE A 283 0.76 9.90 13.96
N SER A 284 0.60 10.29 12.69
CA SER A 284 1.42 9.79 11.59
C SER A 284 1.87 10.98 10.77
N ILE A 285 3.17 11.28 10.74
CA ILE A 285 3.65 12.54 10.18
C ILE A 285 4.82 12.30 9.23
N ASN A 286 4.62 12.64 7.96
CA ASN A 286 5.68 12.96 7.02
C ASN A 286 5.83 14.47 6.97
N VAL A 287 6.86 15.00 7.62
CA VAL A 287 7.31 16.37 7.38
C VAL A 287 8.77 16.20 6.99
N ILE A 288 9.09 16.56 5.74
CA ILE A 288 10.48 16.59 5.28
C ILE A 288 11.17 17.61 6.18
N ARG A 289 11.96 17.12 7.15
CA ARG A 289 12.44 17.87 8.33
C ARG A 289 11.34 18.02 9.40
N ILE A 290 10.98 16.92 10.07
CA ILE A 290 10.64 17.04 11.50
C ILE A 290 11.81 17.84 12.06
N THR A 291 11.45 19.05 12.43
CA THR A 291 12.30 20.23 12.51
C THR A 291 13.64 19.90 13.16
N LEU A 292 14.69 20.66 12.85
CA LEU A 292 15.97 20.64 13.56
C LEU A 292 15.85 20.81 15.08
N ASN A 293 14.63 20.87 15.65
CA ASN A 293 14.30 20.57 17.02
C ASN A 293 12.75 20.37 17.18
N PRO A 294 12.21 19.13 17.26
CA PRO A 294 10.78 18.89 17.54
C PRO A 294 10.33 19.45 18.91
N LEU A 295 11.27 19.99 19.69
CA LEU A 295 11.14 20.40 21.08
C LEU A 295 11.47 21.90 21.26
N ALA A 296 11.85 22.61 20.17
CA ALA A 296 12.10 24.05 20.17
C ALA A 296 10.85 24.89 20.41
N HIS A 297 9.66 24.30 20.27
CA HIS A 297 8.41 24.92 20.66
C HIS A 297 7.89 24.29 21.96
N PRO A 298 8.23 24.85 23.14
CA PRO A 298 7.81 24.36 24.46
C PRO A 298 6.29 24.43 24.73
N VAL A 299 5.46 24.66 23.71
CA VAL A 299 4.05 25.04 23.85
C VAL A 299 3.08 23.86 23.77
N GLN A 300 3.54 22.64 23.43
CA GLN A 300 2.60 21.54 23.18
C GLN A 300 2.79 20.35 24.16
N PRO A 301 1.97 20.24 25.22
CA PRO A 301 2.00 19.12 26.19
C PRO A 301 1.51 17.78 25.60
N ILE A 302 1.25 17.73 24.29
CA ILE A 302 0.57 16.65 23.59
C ILE A 302 1.33 15.32 23.61
N TRP A 303 2.66 15.37 23.64
CA TRP A 303 3.53 14.20 23.67
C TRP A 303 3.20 13.23 24.81
N THR A 304 2.74 13.75 25.95
CA THR A 304 2.37 12.92 27.11
C THR A 304 1.12 12.07 26.90
N ASN A 305 0.21 12.50 26.01
CA ASN A 305 -1.06 11.82 25.73
C ASN A 305 -0.97 10.82 24.57
N LEU A 306 0.12 10.83 23.81
CA LEU A 306 0.28 9.99 22.62
C LEU A 306 0.50 8.52 22.98
N THR A 307 -0.24 7.65 22.31
CA THR A 307 -0.12 6.19 22.39
C THR A 307 0.51 5.58 21.15
N ASP A 308 0.35 6.22 19.98
CA ASP A 308 0.90 5.73 18.73
C ASP A 308 1.57 6.88 17.98
N ILE A 309 2.85 6.71 17.64
CA ILE A 309 3.63 7.65 16.84
C ILE A 309 4.19 6.90 15.63
N ASP A 310 3.89 7.40 14.44
CA ASP A 310 4.49 6.94 13.18
C ASP A 310 5.12 8.10 12.43
N PHE A 311 6.45 8.16 12.40
CA PHE A 311 7.16 9.14 11.60
C PHE A 311 7.43 8.54 10.23
N LEU A 312 6.85 9.16 9.20
CA LEU A 312 7.10 8.82 7.81
C LEU A 312 8.34 9.56 7.28
N GLY A 313 8.64 10.74 7.85
CA GLY A 313 9.89 11.48 7.63
C GLY A 313 10.90 11.20 8.75
N SER A 314 12.18 11.48 8.50
CA SER A 314 13.23 11.18 9.48
C SER A 314 13.32 12.19 10.61
N ILE A 315 13.59 11.69 11.82
CA ILE A 315 14.05 12.46 12.99
C ILE A 315 15.57 12.36 13.11
N THR A 316 16.23 13.41 13.60
CA THR A 316 17.67 13.34 13.91
C THR A 316 17.91 12.51 15.17
N ASP A 317 18.96 11.68 15.17
CA ASP A 317 19.40 10.89 16.32
C ASP A 317 19.49 11.67 17.65
N LYS A 318 19.93 12.93 17.62
CA LYS A 318 19.96 13.86 18.76
C LYS A 318 18.60 14.02 19.48
N TYR A 319 17.49 14.01 18.73
CA TYR A 319 16.16 14.32 19.28
C TYR A 319 15.33 13.09 19.64
N LEU A 320 15.75 11.90 19.21
CA LEU A 320 15.02 10.67 19.46
C LEU A 320 14.78 10.44 20.96
N LEU A 321 15.85 10.48 21.78
CA LEU A 321 15.72 10.24 23.22
C LEU A 321 14.90 11.32 23.92
N GLU A 322 15.05 12.58 23.53
CA GLU A 322 14.30 13.66 24.14
C GLU A 322 12.80 13.56 23.82
N LEU A 323 12.45 13.16 22.59
CA LEU A 323 11.07 12.85 22.21
C LEU A 323 10.51 11.67 23.03
N LEU A 324 11.23 10.55 23.08
CA LEU A 324 10.79 9.37 23.82
C LEU A 324 10.57 9.67 25.31
N ARG A 325 11.41 10.50 25.95
CA ARG A 325 11.22 10.94 27.35
C ARG A 325 9.90 11.69 27.56
N LYS A 326 9.41 12.42 26.55
CA LYS A 326 8.13 13.15 26.64
C LYS A 326 6.91 12.27 26.34
N CYS A 327 7.10 11.00 25.94
CA CYS A 327 6.03 10.09 25.54
C CYS A 327 5.92 8.85 26.45
N PRO A 328 5.67 8.99 27.77
CA PRO A 328 5.63 7.85 28.70
C PRO A 328 4.48 6.86 28.42
N ASN A 329 3.40 7.33 27.77
CA ASN A 329 2.22 6.52 27.45
C ASN A 329 2.30 5.83 26.07
N LEU A 330 3.46 5.89 25.40
CA LEU A 330 3.64 5.33 24.07
C LEU A 330 3.47 3.80 24.10
N VAL A 331 2.58 3.30 23.23
CA VAL A 331 2.30 1.87 23.02
C VAL A 331 2.95 1.38 21.72
N ARG A 332 2.96 2.21 20.67
CA ARG A 332 3.60 1.91 19.38
C ARG A 332 4.40 3.11 18.89
N GLY A 333 5.64 2.90 18.50
CA GLY A 333 6.51 3.94 17.95
C GLY A 333 7.23 3.47 16.69
N SER A 334 7.26 4.31 15.65
CA SER A 334 8.02 4.09 14.42
C SER A 334 8.81 5.35 14.07
N PHE A 335 10.13 5.19 14.01
CA PHE A 335 11.07 6.30 13.90
C PHE A 335 12.15 5.99 12.85
N PRO A 336 12.07 6.60 11.66
CA PRO A 336 13.20 6.72 10.76
C PRO A 336 14.17 7.76 11.35
N VAL A 337 15.42 7.37 11.54
CA VAL A 337 16.46 8.13 12.21
C VAL A 337 17.57 8.45 11.22
N LEU A 338 17.88 9.73 11.07
CA LEU A 338 19.05 10.20 10.34
C LEU A 338 20.14 10.62 11.31
N SER A 339 21.39 10.27 10.98
CA SER A 339 22.57 10.75 11.69
C SER A 339 22.72 12.26 11.52
N SER A 340 22.93 12.97 12.62
CA SER A 340 23.48 14.32 12.53
C SER A 340 24.91 14.25 11.98
N TRP A 341 25.25 15.15 11.06
CA TRP A 341 26.64 15.34 10.66
C TRP A 341 27.46 15.69 11.90
N PRO A 342 28.71 15.18 12.04
CA PRO A 342 29.46 15.31 13.28
C PRO A 342 29.72 16.80 13.58
N ASP A 343 28.93 17.36 14.49
CA ASP A 343 29.25 18.63 15.12
C ASP A 343 30.18 18.31 16.31
N PRO A 344 31.46 18.74 16.27
CA PRO A 344 32.43 18.46 17.33
C PRO A 344 32.05 19.09 18.68
N THR A 345 30.99 19.90 18.74
CA THR A 345 30.49 20.57 19.95
C THR A 345 29.31 19.86 20.63
N THR A 346 28.80 18.75 20.09
CA THR A 346 27.71 18.03 20.77
C THR A 346 28.28 17.29 21.97
N ASP A 347 28.22 17.94 23.13
CA ASP A 347 28.49 17.33 24.43
C ASP A 347 27.82 15.96 24.52
N MET A 348 28.59 14.98 24.98
CA MET A 348 28.15 13.62 25.21
C MET A 348 26.88 13.64 26.06
N ILE A 349 25.70 13.48 25.46
CA ILE A 349 24.46 13.34 26.22
C ILE A 349 24.62 12.03 27.01
N GLN A 350 25.04 12.14 28.26
CA GLN A 350 25.03 11.04 29.21
C GLN A 350 23.57 10.62 29.34
N GLY A 351 23.27 9.43 28.82
CA GLY A 351 21.93 8.92 28.62
C GLY A 351 21.19 8.75 29.95
N GLN A 352 20.39 9.75 30.33
CA GLN A 352 19.37 9.51 31.33
C GLN A 352 18.40 8.44 30.81
N PRO A 353 18.05 7.44 31.64
CA PRO A 353 17.18 6.36 31.23
C PRO A 353 15.81 6.90 30.81
N VAL A 354 15.27 6.33 29.73
CA VAL A 354 13.97 6.66 29.15
C VAL A 354 13.01 5.52 29.46
N SER A 355 12.11 5.74 30.42
CA SER A 355 11.13 4.74 30.82
C SER A 355 9.89 4.78 29.91
N LEU A 356 9.62 3.68 29.22
CA LEU A 356 8.47 3.48 28.33
C LEU A 356 7.68 2.24 28.77
N PRO A 357 6.94 2.31 29.90
CA PRO A 357 6.33 1.14 30.53
C PRO A 357 5.23 0.48 29.69
N HIS A 358 4.59 1.22 28.79
CA HIS A 358 3.46 0.75 27.98
C HIS A 358 3.84 0.36 26.55
N LEU A 359 5.11 0.52 26.16
CA LEU A 359 5.57 0.29 24.80
C LEU A 359 5.51 -1.19 24.45
N LYS A 360 4.69 -1.54 23.45
CA LYS A 360 4.50 -2.92 22.95
C LYS A 360 5.17 -3.15 21.61
N SER A 361 5.28 -2.11 20.77
CA SER A 361 5.89 -2.19 19.45
C SER A 361 6.84 -1.02 19.21
N LEU A 362 8.08 -1.31 18.84
CA LEU A 362 9.08 -0.31 18.47
C LEU A 362 9.62 -0.62 17.08
N SER A 363 9.65 0.40 16.23
CA SER A 363 10.25 0.39 14.89
C SER A 363 11.29 1.50 14.81
N ILE A 364 12.55 1.14 14.56
CA ILE A 364 13.64 2.11 14.37
C ILE A 364 14.35 1.77 13.06
N SER A 365 14.50 2.76 12.20
CA SER A 365 15.33 2.70 11.01
C SER A 365 16.50 3.65 11.21
N ASP A 366 17.75 3.19 11.23
CA ASP A 366 18.91 4.09 11.47
C ASP A 366 20.03 3.91 10.43
N SER A 367 20.95 4.89 10.39
CA SER A 367 22.06 4.96 9.43
C SER A 367 23.31 4.17 9.83
N GLY A 368 23.32 3.53 11.00
CA GLY A 368 24.42 2.72 11.53
C GLY A 368 25.45 3.48 12.36
N HIS A 369 25.20 4.76 12.71
CA HIS A 369 26.13 5.59 13.49
C HIS A 369 26.19 5.16 14.97
N THR A 370 27.10 4.24 15.28
CA THR A 370 27.21 3.60 16.60
C THR A 370 27.50 4.55 17.76
N ARG A 371 28.22 5.67 17.51
CA ARG A 371 28.56 6.65 18.56
C ARG A 371 27.34 7.27 19.25
N ILE A 372 26.23 7.43 18.52
CA ILE A 372 25.02 8.09 19.04
C ILE A 372 23.91 7.07 19.29
N MET A 373 23.76 6.09 18.40
CA MET A 373 22.69 5.10 18.53
C MET A 373 22.93 4.08 19.65
N VAL A 374 24.18 3.67 19.93
CA VAL A 374 24.45 2.72 21.03
C VAL A 374 24.05 3.29 22.40
N PRO A 375 24.48 4.51 22.79
CA PRO A 375 23.98 5.14 24.03
C PRO A 375 22.47 5.32 24.04
N SER A 376 21.87 5.62 22.89
CA SER A 376 20.42 5.79 22.78
C SER A 376 19.67 4.51 23.06
N PHE A 377 20.07 3.41 22.44
CA PHE A 377 19.49 2.09 22.69
C PHE A 377 19.67 1.63 24.15
N LYS A 378 20.85 1.84 24.75
CA LYS A 378 21.09 1.51 26.17
C LYS A 378 20.23 2.32 27.14
N SER A 379 19.76 3.50 26.72
CA SER A 379 18.95 4.37 27.57
C SER A 379 17.48 3.97 27.58
N ILE A 380 16.98 3.23 26.59
CA ILE A 380 15.56 2.91 26.46
C ILE A 380 15.18 1.73 27.36
N GLN A 381 14.26 1.95 28.30
CA GLN A 381 13.70 0.94 29.17
C GLN A 381 12.23 0.68 28.79
N ALA A 382 11.97 -0.44 28.10
CA ALA A 382 10.65 -0.78 27.59
C ALA A 382 10.20 -2.18 28.06
N PRO A 383 9.78 -2.36 29.33
CA PRO A 383 9.52 -3.67 29.93
C PRO A 383 8.33 -4.44 29.31
N SER A 384 7.41 -3.75 28.64
CA SER A 384 6.24 -4.36 27.99
C SER A 384 6.45 -4.68 26.49
N LEU A 385 7.68 -4.54 25.99
CA LEU A 385 7.97 -4.67 24.56
C LEU A 385 7.72 -6.10 24.07
N LYS A 386 6.91 -6.23 23.01
CA LYS A 386 6.58 -7.51 22.38
C LYS A 386 7.08 -7.61 20.95
N SER A 387 7.16 -6.48 20.25
CA SER A 387 7.50 -6.41 18.83
C SER A 387 8.62 -5.42 18.59
N LEU A 388 9.71 -5.85 17.98
CA LEU A 388 10.81 -5.00 17.54
C LEU A 388 10.98 -5.09 16.03
N ARG A 389 10.95 -3.94 15.37
CA ARG A 389 11.31 -3.76 13.96
C ARG A 389 12.58 -2.93 13.91
N TYR A 390 13.61 -3.49 13.31
CA TYR A 390 14.87 -2.82 13.14
C TYR A 390 15.25 -2.81 11.66
N GLN A 391 15.35 -1.61 11.11
CA GLN A 391 15.82 -1.38 9.76
C GLN A 391 17.17 -0.67 9.80
N TRP A 392 18.09 -1.10 8.95
CA TRP A 392 19.40 -0.47 8.80
C TRP A 392 19.61 -0.03 7.36
N SER A 393 19.92 1.25 7.17
CA SER A 393 20.34 1.79 5.87
C SER A 393 21.76 2.33 5.96
N ASN A 394 22.73 1.66 5.33
CA ASN A 394 24.10 2.17 5.22
C ASN A 394 24.15 3.23 4.09
N ALA A 395 23.41 4.33 4.24
CA ALA A 395 23.21 5.33 3.21
C ALA A 395 24.41 6.27 3.03
N ASP A 396 25.28 6.39 4.04
CA ASP A 396 26.37 7.38 4.03
C ASP A 396 27.67 6.90 3.38
N ARG A 397 27.68 5.74 2.72
CA ARG A 397 28.81 5.35 1.86
C ARG A 397 28.28 4.76 0.57
N THR A 398 28.25 5.59 -0.47
CA THR A 398 28.61 5.07 -1.79
C THR A 398 29.88 4.25 -1.56
N PRO A 399 29.89 2.94 -1.87
CA PRO A 399 31.07 2.13 -1.65
C PRO A 399 32.15 2.73 -2.53
N ILE A 400 33.08 3.46 -1.92
CA ILE A 400 34.35 3.78 -2.57
C ILE A 400 34.92 2.40 -2.92
N PRO A 401 35.16 2.10 -4.21
CA PRO A 401 35.65 0.79 -4.61
C PRO A 401 36.93 0.48 -3.82
N GLY A 402 36.87 -0.57 -2.98
CA GLY A 402 38.00 -1.02 -2.16
C GLY A 402 37.80 -1.03 -0.64
N ASN A 403 36.69 -0.51 -0.09
CA ASN A 403 36.53 -0.39 1.39
C ASN A 403 35.20 -0.95 1.95
N ILE A 404 34.64 -1.97 1.29
CA ILE A 404 33.38 -2.63 1.67
C ILE A 404 33.51 -3.37 3.02
N ASN A 405 34.72 -3.83 3.36
CA ASN A 405 34.99 -4.66 4.54
C ASN A 405 35.02 -3.92 5.88
N LEU A 406 35.30 -2.61 5.91
CA LEU A 406 35.44 -1.87 7.19
C LEU A 406 34.10 -1.47 7.84
N ALA A 407 33.01 -1.41 7.07
CA ALA A 407 31.67 -1.07 7.59
C ALA A 407 30.89 -2.27 8.13
N LEU A 408 31.30 -3.50 7.78
CA LEU A 408 30.62 -4.75 8.14
C LEU A 408 31.11 -5.39 9.45
N HIS A 409 32.06 -4.79 10.15
CA HIS A 409 32.64 -5.34 11.40
C HIS A 409 32.31 -4.54 12.65
N VAL A 410 31.47 -3.50 12.55
CA VAL A 410 31.03 -2.74 13.72
C VAL A 410 29.76 -3.39 14.28
N ALA A 411 29.74 -3.63 15.59
CA ALA A 411 28.60 -4.21 16.29
C ALA A 411 27.33 -3.37 16.04
N ALA A 412 26.24 -4.04 15.67
CA ALA A 412 25.00 -3.35 15.36
C ALA A 412 24.43 -2.65 16.60
N PRO A 413 24.03 -1.36 16.55
CA PRO A 413 23.53 -0.65 17.71
C PRO A 413 22.37 -1.35 18.43
N VAL A 414 21.50 -2.02 17.67
CA VAL A 414 20.38 -2.81 18.18
C VAL A 414 20.78 -3.94 19.13
N LEU A 415 22.00 -4.50 19.01
CA LEU A 415 22.43 -5.60 19.89
C LEU A 415 22.40 -5.20 21.36
N HIS A 416 22.85 -3.98 21.67
CA HIS A 416 22.82 -3.44 23.02
C HIS A 416 21.39 -3.22 23.55
N PHE A 417 20.45 -2.95 22.65
CA PHE A 417 19.03 -2.90 23.02
C PHE A 417 18.53 -4.31 23.34
N LEU A 418 18.82 -5.29 22.49
CA LEU A 418 18.38 -6.67 22.68
C LEU A 418 18.92 -7.29 23.97
N GLU A 419 20.19 -7.01 24.32
CA GLU A 419 20.81 -7.43 25.60
C GLU A 419 20.06 -6.94 26.84
N THR A 420 19.45 -5.75 26.77
CA THR A 420 18.80 -5.08 27.90
C THR A 420 17.27 -5.12 27.84
N SER A 421 16.71 -5.47 26.68
CA SER A 421 15.27 -5.51 26.42
C SER A 421 14.60 -6.72 27.08
N PRO A 422 13.30 -6.64 27.40
CA PRO A 422 12.54 -7.84 27.72
C PRO A 422 12.47 -8.77 26.50
N PRO A 423 12.22 -10.06 26.71
CA PRO A 423 12.19 -11.02 25.63
C PRO A 423 11.04 -10.73 24.66
N VAL A 424 11.38 -10.35 23.43
CA VAL A 424 10.43 -10.02 22.37
C VAL A 424 9.77 -11.28 21.77
N GLU A 425 8.51 -11.14 21.37
CA GLU A 425 7.72 -12.19 20.70
C GLU A 425 7.83 -12.09 19.16
N LYS A 426 7.94 -10.86 18.64
CA LYS A 426 8.06 -10.58 17.20
C LYS A 426 9.32 -9.79 16.90
N LEU A 427 10.12 -10.30 15.97
CA LEU A 427 11.35 -9.66 15.53
C LEU A 427 11.31 -9.46 14.01
N PHE A 428 11.49 -8.22 13.58
CA PHE A 428 11.65 -7.86 12.19
C PHE A 428 13.03 -7.25 11.97
N LEU A 429 13.80 -7.81 11.04
CA LEU A 429 15.13 -7.34 10.68
C LEU A 429 15.19 -7.05 9.19
N GLU A 430 15.60 -5.83 8.82
CA GLU A 430 15.75 -5.39 7.43
C GLU A 430 17.05 -4.61 7.26
N GLY A 431 17.80 -4.89 6.19
CA GLY A 431 19.04 -4.18 5.86
C GLY A 431 20.26 -5.09 5.82
N VAL A 432 21.44 -4.48 5.70
CA VAL A 432 22.72 -5.18 5.47
C VAL A 432 23.48 -5.37 6.80
N LEU A 433 23.00 -6.27 7.66
CA LEU A 433 23.71 -6.66 8.89
C LEU A 433 24.82 -7.68 8.60
N SER A 434 25.97 -7.62 9.27
CA SER A 434 26.97 -8.70 9.17
C SER A 434 26.39 -10.04 9.64
N ARG A 435 26.97 -11.15 9.19
CA ARG A 435 26.51 -12.51 9.58
C ARG A 435 26.58 -12.72 11.10
N GLU A 436 27.65 -12.21 11.71
CA GLU A 436 27.86 -12.28 13.16
C GLU A 436 26.80 -11.47 13.91
N ASN A 437 26.53 -10.23 13.46
CA ASN A 437 25.52 -9.37 14.06
C ASN A 437 24.11 -9.94 13.91
N PHE A 438 23.77 -10.51 12.75
CA PHE A 438 22.49 -11.16 12.52
C PHE A 438 22.31 -12.37 13.45
N ARG A 439 23.32 -13.26 13.52
CA ARG A 439 23.32 -14.42 14.43
C ARG A 439 23.15 -13.99 15.89
N GLU A 440 23.84 -12.94 16.31
CA GLU A 440 23.75 -12.46 17.68
C GLU A 440 22.38 -11.86 18.01
N CYS A 441 21.74 -11.15 17.06
CA CYS A 441 20.36 -10.68 17.23
C CYS A 441 19.39 -11.83 17.53
N LEU A 442 19.54 -12.96 16.83
CA LEU A 442 18.69 -14.13 17.02
C LEU A 442 19.02 -14.86 18.34
N ARG A 443 20.30 -14.93 18.73
CA ARG A 443 20.74 -15.54 19.99
C ARG A 443 20.17 -14.80 21.21
N LEU A 444 20.15 -13.46 21.16
CA LEU A 444 19.62 -12.61 22.21
C LEU A 444 18.08 -12.64 22.32
N THR A 445 17.38 -13.26 21.36
CA THR A 445 15.91 -13.22 21.29
C THR A 445 15.23 -14.62 21.30
N PRO A 446 15.56 -15.52 22.24
CA PRO A 446 15.13 -16.92 22.19
C PRO A 446 13.61 -17.15 22.33
N LYS A 447 12.83 -16.14 22.77
CA LYS A 447 11.37 -16.23 22.91
C LYS A 447 10.58 -15.79 21.67
N VAL A 448 11.25 -15.40 20.58
CA VAL A 448 10.57 -14.99 19.34
C VAL A 448 9.73 -16.13 18.78
N THR A 449 8.46 -15.84 18.51
CA THR A 449 7.50 -16.72 17.86
C THR A 449 7.27 -16.33 16.40
N HIS A 450 7.55 -15.08 16.03
CA HIS A 450 7.43 -14.57 14.67
C HIS A 450 8.71 -13.84 14.27
N LEU A 451 9.45 -14.40 13.30
CA LEU A 451 10.60 -13.78 12.68
C LEU A 451 10.24 -13.36 11.26
N MET A 452 10.42 -12.07 10.96
CA MET A 452 10.30 -11.54 9.60
C MET A 452 11.63 -10.93 9.17
N ILE A 453 12.11 -11.31 8.00
CA ILE A 453 13.40 -10.86 7.45
C ILE A 453 13.16 -10.22 6.09
N ASN A 454 13.74 -9.05 5.91
CA ASN A 454 13.52 -8.17 4.75
C ASN A 454 12.04 -7.78 4.60
N ARG A 455 11.78 -6.88 3.65
CA ARG A 455 10.45 -6.32 3.44
C ARG A 455 9.64 -7.18 2.48
N ALA A 456 8.39 -7.47 2.84
CA ALA A 456 7.44 -8.08 1.91
C ALA A 456 7.29 -7.21 0.64
N PRO A 457 7.33 -7.79 -0.57
CA PRO A 457 7.00 -7.06 -1.79
C PRO A 457 5.57 -6.50 -1.65
N PHE A 458 5.43 -5.19 -1.86
CA PHE A 458 4.24 -4.40 -1.53
C PHE A 458 2.92 -5.09 -1.92
N PRO A 459 2.09 -5.52 -0.94
CA PRO A 459 0.72 -5.95 -1.21
C PRO A 459 -0.22 -4.78 -0.88
N ASN A 460 -0.18 -3.70 -1.67
CA ASN A 460 -1.30 -2.78 -1.93
C ASN A 460 -0.84 -1.44 -2.55
N PRO A 461 -1.42 -1.02 -3.68
CA PRO A 461 -1.25 0.33 -4.24
C PRO A 461 -1.96 1.44 -3.43
N GLY A 462 -2.57 1.12 -2.28
CA GLY A 462 -3.36 2.05 -1.46
C GLY A 462 -2.67 2.56 -0.18
N SER A 463 -1.52 2.00 0.22
CA SER A 463 -0.74 2.60 1.31
C SER A 463 0.06 3.76 0.73
N SER A 464 -0.45 4.97 0.89
CA SER A 464 0.27 6.22 0.66
C SER A 464 1.43 6.33 1.64
N ILE A 465 2.49 5.56 1.39
CA ILE A 465 3.84 5.83 1.92
C ILE A 465 4.55 6.57 0.78
N PRO A 466 4.62 7.90 0.80
CA PRO A 466 5.49 8.62 -0.10
C PRO A 466 6.93 8.46 0.43
N PHE A 467 7.81 7.98 -0.45
CA PHE A 467 9.19 8.41 -0.55
C PHE A 467 10.02 8.52 0.75
N PHE A 468 10.82 7.49 1.00
CA PHE A 468 12.26 7.77 0.93
C PHE A 468 12.66 7.60 -0.53
N PRO A 469 13.23 8.61 -1.21
CA PRO A 469 14.03 8.32 -2.38
C PRO A 469 15.17 7.47 -1.82
N VAL A 470 15.11 6.17 -2.05
CA VAL A 470 16.32 5.38 -1.98
C VAL A 470 17.18 5.95 -3.10
N HIS A 471 18.08 6.86 -2.71
CA HIS A 471 19.15 7.34 -3.56
C HIS A 471 19.76 6.11 -4.24
N GLY A 472 19.54 6.00 -5.55
CA GLY A 472 20.05 4.91 -6.38
C GLY A 472 19.72 3.50 -5.87
N PHE A 473 18.46 3.06 -5.98
CA PHE A 473 18.27 1.65 -6.35
C PHE A 473 18.77 1.50 -7.78
N ASP A 474 20.07 1.27 -7.90
CA ASP A 474 20.62 0.61 -9.06
C ASP A 474 19.99 -0.81 -9.10
N PRO A 475 19.14 -1.13 -10.08
CA PRO A 475 18.55 -2.45 -10.21
C PRO A 475 19.61 -3.52 -10.48
N ASP A 476 20.81 -3.12 -10.90
CA ASP A 476 21.98 -3.98 -11.07
C ASP A 476 22.77 -4.17 -9.77
N PHE A 477 22.50 -3.36 -8.72
CA PHE A 477 23.13 -3.51 -7.41
C PHE A 477 22.45 -4.63 -6.60
N VAL A 478 23.02 -5.83 -6.74
CA VAL A 478 22.65 -7.01 -5.97
C VAL A 478 23.02 -6.81 -4.50
N ARG A 479 22.03 -6.60 -3.63
CA ARG A 479 22.24 -6.60 -2.18
C ARG A 479 22.60 -8.02 -1.72
N PRO A 480 23.68 -8.22 -0.95
CA PRO A 480 23.96 -9.52 -0.35
C PRO A 480 22.91 -9.84 0.72
N ASP A 481 22.28 -11.01 0.60
CA ASP A 481 21.44 -11.56 1.67
C ASP A 481 22.34 -12.12 2.77
N ASN A 482 22.26 -11.53 3.96
CA ASN A 482 23.11 -11.91 5.08
C ASN A 482 22.49 -13.00 5.97
N ILE A 483 21.55 -13.77 5.41
CA ILE A 483 20.81 -14.81 6.13
C ILE A 483 21.47 -16.16 5.86
N GLU A 484 21.93 -16.81 6.92
CA GLU A 484 22.35 -18.21 6.90
C GLU A 484 21.27 -19.08 7.55
N MET A 485 20.63 -19.95 6.77
CA MET A 485 19.67 -20.92 7.34
C MET A 485 20.35 -21.90 8.29
N ASP A 486 21.64 -22.16 8.10
CA ASP A 486 22.42 -23.07 8.95
C ASP A 486 22.50 -22.54 10.41
N VAL A 487 22.48 -21.21 10.59
CA VAL A 487 22.36 -20.55 11.91
C VAL A 487 21.03 -20.89 12.58
N LEU A 488 19.94 -20.97 11.82
CA LEU A 488 18.60 -21.33 12.32
C LEU A 488 18.43 -22.85 12.53
N CYS A 489 19.25 -23.65 11.85
CA CYS A 489 19.33 -25.11 11.99
C CYS A 489 20.19 -25.55 13.18
N GLY A 490 21.06 -24.67 13.69
CA GLY A 490 21.99 -25.00 14.78
C GLY A 490 23.24 -25.72 14.30
N ASP A 491 23.67 -25.58 13.04
CA ASP A 491 24.95 -26.14 12.58
C ASP A 491 25.94 -25.00 12.38
N GLY A 492 26.53 -24.55 13.49
CA GLY A 492 27.59 -23.55 13.45
C GLY A 492 28.95 -24.21 13.27
N ALA A 493 29.36 -24.39 12.02
CA ALA A 493 30.73 -24.68 11.55
C ALA A 493 31.41 -25.96 12.08
N GLU A 494 32.19 -26.60 11.21
CA GLU A 494 33.17 -27.62 11.56
C GLU A 494 34.09 -27.12 12.69
N SER A 495 33.75 -27.44 13.93
CA SER A 495 34.68 -27.36 15.05
C SER A 495 35.05 -28.78 15.42
N ASP A 496 36.32 -29.15 15.22
CA ASP A 496 36.96 -30.41 15.61
C ASP A 496 37.03 -30.60 17.16
N SER A 497 35.99 -30.21 17.88
CA SER A 497 35.91 -30.28 19.34
C SER A 497 34.60 -30.93 19.78
N PRO A 498 34.63 -32.18 20.27
CA PRO A 498 33.43 -32.91 20.64
C PRO A 498 33.04 -32.57 22.08
N ALA A 499 32.36 -31.44 22.32
CA ALA A 499 31.84 -31.16 23.68
C ALA A 499 30.68 -30.15 23.83
N VAL A 500 30.20 -29.47 22.79
CA VAL A 500 29.11 -28.50 22.94
C VAL A 500 28.01 -28.80 21.92
N GLU A 501 26.88 -29.33 22.39
CA GLU A 501 25.67 -29.45 21.57
C GLU A 501 25.33 -28.06 21.03
N PRO A 502 25.10 -27.89 19.71
CA PRO A 502 24.86 -26.57 19.20
C PRO A 502 23.47 -26.09 19.64
N ASP A 503 23.47 -24.97 20.36
CA ASP A 503 22.27 -24.29 20.84
C ASP A 503 21.34 -23.96 19.67
N LEU A 504 20.13 -24.52 19.67
CA LEU A 504 19.14 -24.21 18.65
C LEU A 504 18.64 -22.77 18.86
N ILE A 505 18.91 -21.92 17.86
CA ILE A 505 18.50 -20.51 17.86
C ILE A 505 16.98 -20.41 17.63
N LEU A 506 16.31 -19.54 18.39
CA LEU A 506 14.85 -19.33 18.37
C LEU A 506 14.01 -20.61 18.57
N PRO A 507 14.11 -21.30 19.72
CA PRO A 507 13.37 -22.54 19.96
C PRO A 507 11.85 -22.37 19.90
N LYS A 508 11.31 -21.16 20.13
CA LYS A 508 9.86 -20.89 20.15
C LYS A 508 9.26 -20.43 18.83
N LEU A 509 10.03 -20.41 17.73
CA LEU A 509 9.58 -19.88 16.44
C LEU A 509 8.40 -20.68 15.88
N GLU A 510 7.33 -19.98 15.51
CA GLU A 510 6.12 -20.53 14.88
C GLU A 510 5.93 -20.00 13.45
N ILE A 511 6.34 -18.76 13.20
CA ILE A 511 6.13 -18.05 11.92
C ILE A 511 7.47 -17.53 11.42
N LEU A 512 7.85 -17.94 10.21
CA LEU A 512 8.99 -17.42 9.46
C LEU A 512 8.49 -16.75 8.18
N GLU A 513 8.82 -15.47 8.01
CA GLU A 513 8.57 -14.71 6.78
C GLU A 513 9.89 -14.14 6.27
N ALA A 514 10.34 -14.55 5.09
CA ALA A 514 11.64 -14.15 4.55
C ALA A 514 11.47 -13.67 3.10
N TYR A 515 11.86 -12.44 2.83
CA TYR A 515 11.66 -11.81 1.52
C TYR A 515 12.99 -11.48 0.84
N ASP A 516 12.94 -11.35 -0.48
CA ASP A 516 14.07 -11.01 -1.33
C ASP A 516 15.29 -11.95 -1.20
N ILE A 517 15.06 -13.25 -0.99
CA ILE A 517 16.09 -14.22 -0.60
C ILE A 517 16.87 -14.81 -1.80
N ARG A 518 18.20 -14.84 -1.70
CA ARG A 518 19.14 -15.48 -2.63
C ARG A 518 20.16 -16.37 -1.93
N SER A 519 20.45 -16.13 -0.65
CA SER A 519 21.58 -16.76 0.06
C SER A 519 21.44 -18.26 0.31
N PHE A 520 20.21 -18.77 0.47
CA PHE A 520 19.98 -20.18 0.77
C PHE A 520 19.07 -20.88 -0.24
N GLY A 521 19.32 -22.18 -0.41
CA GLY A 521 18.64 -23.08 -1.33
C GLY A 521 17.37 -23.70 -0.77
N ASP A 522 16.58 -24.32 -1.65
CA ASP A 522 15.35 -25.03 -1.30
C ASP A 522 15.63 -26.20 -0.35
N GLU A 523 16.77 -26.89 -0.54
CA GLU A 523 17.21 -27.99 0.31
C GLU A 523 17.52 -27.53 1.74
N GLN A 524 18.19 -26.40 1.92
CA GLN A 524 18.48 -25.83 3.24
C GLN A 524 17.18 -25.43 3.96
N LEU A 525 16.20 -24.86 3.23
CA LEU A 525 14.89 -24.56 3.78
C LEU A 525 14.14 -25.83 4.20
N LEU A 526 14.19 -26.88 3.38
CA LEU A 526 13.58 -28.17 3.72
C LEU A 526 14.23 -28.79 4.96
N ARG A 527 15.57 -28.78 5.06
CA ARG A 527 16.30 -29.25 6.26
C ARG A 527 15.87 -28.49 7.51
N PHE A 528 15.78 -27.17 7.43
CA PHE A 528 15.27 -26.34 8.52
C PHE A 528 13.86 -26.72 8.97
N ILE A 529 12.94 -26.90 8.02
CA ILE A 529 11.55 -27.30 8.32
C ILE A 529 11.53 -28.71 8.93
N ALA A 530 12.29 -29.65 8.36
CA ALA A 530 12.38 -31.02 8.85
C ALA A 530 12.90 -31.09 10.29
N ASN A 531 13.90 -30.28 10.66
CA ASN A 531 14.44 -30.23 12.02
C ASN A 531 13.44 -29.71 13.07
N ARG A 532 12.40 -28.97 12.67
CA ARG A 532 11.39 -28.39 13.57
C ARG A 532 10.04 -29.09 13.55
N THR A 533 9.73 -29.77 12.45
CA THR A 533 8.43 -30.42 12.22
C THR A 533 8.54 -31.95 12.18
N GLY A 534 9.72 -32.52 11.95
CA GLY A 534 9.92 -33.97 11.82
C GLY A 534 9.96 -34.76 13.14
N PRO A 535 10.02 -36.11 13.06
CA PRO A 535 10.05 -37.00 14.22
C PRO A 535 11.32 -36.88 15.07
N SER A 536 12.41 -36.35 14.50
CA SER A 536 13.68 -36.07 15.20
C SER A 536 13.70 -34.73 15.95
N ARG A 537 12.52 -34.13 16.21
CA ARG A 537 12.37 -32.85 16.90
C ARG A 537 13.02 -32.92 18.29
N LYS A 538 13.96 -32.01 18.55
CA LYS A 538 14.56 -31.84 19.89
C LYS A 538 13.47 -31.42 20.90
N SER A 539 13.55 -31.94 22.12
CA SER A 539 12.64 -31.59 23.22
C SER A 539 12.71 -30.08 23.52
N GLY A 540 11.56 -29.39 23.55
CA GLY A 540 11.48 -27.95 23.86
C GLY A 540 11.40 -26.97 22.68
N VAL A 541 11.46 -27.44 21.43
CA VAL A 541 11.31 -26.62 20.20
C VAL A 541 9.85 -26.53 19.80
N THR A 542 9.28 -25.38 19.46
CA THR A 542 7.88 -25.25 18.99
C THR A 542 7.73 -25.64 17.52
N GLN A 543 6.54 -26.13 17.13
CA GLN A 543 6.21 -26.44 15.74
C GLN A 543 5.99 -25.17 14.91
N LEU A 544 6.48 -25.21 13.67
CA LEU A 544 6.19 -24.17 12.68
C LEU A 544 4.73 -24.26 12.25
N LYS A 545 4.06 -23.11 12.19
CA LYS A 545 2.68 -22.94 11.70
C LYS A 545 2.64 -22.29 10.32
N ARG A 546 3.57 -21.37 10.05
CA ARG A 546 3.64 -20.67 8.76
C ARG A 546 5.08 -20.41 8.35
N VAL A 547 5.39 -20.73 7.09
CA VAL A 547 6.66 -20.41 6.45
C VAL A 547 6.36 -19.75 5.11
N THR A 548 6.74 -18.49 4.98
CA THR A 548 6.63 -17.72 3.74
C THR A 548 8.03 -17.33 3.29
N VAL A 549 8.42 -17.71 2.07
CA VAL A 549 9.72 -17.33 1.50
C VAL A 549 9.56 -16.85 0.07
N HIS A 550 10.07 -15.65 -0.21
CA HIS A 550 10.18 -15.09 -1.55
C HIS A 550 11.63 -15.14 -2.02
N PHE A 551 11.92 -16.00 -3.00
CA PHE A 551 13.24 -16.20 -3.57
C PHE A 551 13.45 -15.34 -4.82
N LEU A 552 14.56 -14.58 -4.86
CA LEU A 552 15.05 -13.87 -6.05
C LEU A 552 15.91 -14.78 -6.94
N ARG A 553 15.59 -16.06 -6.98
CA ARG A 553 16.24 -17.08 -7.81
C ARG A 553 15.18 -18.04 -8.38
N PRO A 554 15.47 -18.71 -9.50
CA PRO A 554 14.63 -19.82 -9.97
C PRO A 554 14.53 -20.94 -8.92
N ARG A 555 13.43 -21.70 -8.98
CA ARG A 555 13.22 -22.87 -8.13
C ARG A 555 14.28 -23.94 -8.44
N GLN A 556 15.01 -24.40 -7.43
CA GLN A 556 16.02 -25.46 -7.56
C GLN A 556 15.42 -26.84 -7.27
N LEU A 557 14.59 -26.93 -6.22
CA LEU A 557 13.95 -28.17 -5.78
C LEU A 557 12.50 -27.92 -5.39
N ASP A 558 11.60 -28.85 -5.73
CA ASP A 558 10.23 -28.83 -5.22
C ASP A 558 10.18 -29.48 -3.83
N ILE A 559 10.06 -28.66 -2.79
CA ILE A 559 9.99 -29.13 -1.41
C ILE A 559 8.55 -29.26 -0.92
N THR A 560 7.57 -28.82 -1.69
CA THR A 560 6.16 -28.68 -1.27
C THR A 560 5.57 -30.02 -0.82
N GLY A 561 5.76 -31.06 -1.63
CA GLY A 561 5.26 -32.40 -1.33
C GLY A 561 5.92 -33.02 -0.10
N GLU A 562 7.23 -32.81 0.08
CA GLU A 562 7.94 -33.35 1.23
C GLU A 562 7.57 -32.64 2.53
N VAL A 563 7.45 -31.31 2.50
CA VAL A 563 6.98 -30.53 3.65
C VAL A 563 5.56 -30.96 4.05
N GLN A 564 4.68 -31.22 3.08
CA GLN A 564 3.33 -31.70 3.36
C GLN A 564 3.32 -33.09 4.01
N ARG A 565 4.18 -34.02 3.54
CA ARG A 565 4.35 -35.34 4.18
C ARG A 565 4.83 -35.21 5.62
N LEU A 566 5.85 -34.38 5.86
CA LEU A 566 6.40 -34.13 7.20
C LEU A 566 5.34 -33.52 8.14
N ALA A 567 4.57 -32.54 7.65
CA ALA A 567 3.49 -31.90 8.41
C ALA A 567 2.37 -32.90 8.76
N GLN A 568 1.94 -33.75 7.81
CA GLN A 568 0.94 -34.79 8.04
C GLN A 568 1.43 -35.85 9.04
N ALA A 569 2.67 -36.34 8.90
CA ALA A 569 3.24 -37.32 9.81
C ALA A 569 3.35 -36.79 11.25
N ALA A 570 3.57 -35.48 11.41
CA ALA A 570 3.65 -34.81 12.69
C ALA A 570 2.29 -34.31 13.24
N GLY A 571 1.21 -34.43 12.47
CA GLY A 571 -0.12 -33.92 12.82
C GLY A 571 -0.21 -32.40 12.93
N VAL A 572 0.57 -31.66 12.13
CA VAL A 572 0.67 -30.19 12.18
C VAL A 572 0.02 -29.56 10.95
N ASP A 573 -0.76 -28.50 11.17
CA ASP A 573 -1.24 -27.63 10.09
C ASP A 573 -0.18 -26.55 9.78
N LEU A 574 0.74 -26.87 8.86
CA LEU A 574 1.81 -25.98 8.41
C LEU A 574 1.45 -25.34 7.06
N HIS A 575 1.28 -24.02 7.06
CA HIS A 575 1.07 -23.25 5.84
C HIS A 575 2.42 -22.86 5.20
N LEU A 576 2.66 -23.36 3.98
CA LEU A 576 3.87 -23.09 3.20
C LEU A 576 3.53 -22.20 1.99
N ASP A 577 4.15 -21.04 1.90
CA ASP A 577 4.01 -20.10 0.78
C ASP A 577 5.39 -19.77 0.19
N LEU A 578 5.70 -20.33 -0.98
CA LEU A 578 6.98 -20.16 -1.66
C LEU A 578 6.77 -19.48 -3.00
N SER A 579 7.49 -18.38 -3.22
CA SER A 579 7.51 -17.66 -4.49
C SER A 579 8.93 -17.56 -5.01
N TYR A 580 9.08 -17.62 -6.33
CA TYR A 580 10.38 -17.67 -7.00
C TYR A 580 10.39 -16.66 -8.15
N ALA A 581 11.54 -16.02 -8.35
CA ALA A 581 11.77 -15.22 -9.55
C ALA A 581 11.71 -16.11 -10.79
N THR A 582 10.92 -15.70 -11.79
CA THR A 582 10.85 -16.37 -13.10
C THR A 582 12.20 -16.20 -13.83
N ALA A 583 12.72 -17.27 -14.43
CA ALA A 583 13.96 -17.23 -15.19
C ALA A 583 13.80 -16.33 -16.43
N GLY A 584 14.33 -15.11 -16.34
CA GLY A 584 14.43 -14.16 -17.43
C GLY A 584 14.50 -12.72 -16.88
N PRO A 585 15.41 -11.87 -17.36
CA PRO A 585 15.32 -10.45 -17.06
C PRO A 585 14.07 -9.94 -17.75
N LYS A 586 13.00 -9.67 -17.00
CA LYS A 586 12.14 -8.57 -17.42
C LYS A 586 13.00 -7.33 -17.21
N GLU A 587 13.59 -6.82 -18.29
CA GLU A 587 14.00 -5.42 -18.33
C GLU A 587 12.84 -4.65 -17.71
N PHE A 588 13.08 -4.11 -16.52
CA PHE A 588 12.19 -3.14 -15.94
C PHE A 588 12.37 -1.89 -16.81
N ASP A 589 11.64 -1.84 -17.91
CA ASP A 589 11.54 -0.63 -18.70
C ASP A 589 10.90 0.43 -17.79
N ARG A 590 11.75 1.28 -17.21
CA ARG A 590 11.34 2.39 -16.32
C ARG A 590 10.38 3.34 -17.04
N LEU A 591 10.23 3.25 -18.36
CA LEU A 591 9.25 4.00 -19.14
C LEU A 591 7.86 3.34 -19.15
N SER A 592 7.76 2.03 -18.95
CA SER A 592 6.46 1.32 -18.85
C SER A 592 5.77 1.52 -17.50
N ALA A 593 6.51 1.81 -16.43
CA ALA A 593 5.98 2.17 -15.11
C ALA A 593 5.38 3.59 -15.05
N LEU A 594 5.59 4.40 -16.10
CA LEU A 594 4.88 5.67 -16.33
C LEU A 594 3.59 5.47 -17.15
N SER A 595 3.33 4.27 -17.67
CA SER A 595 2.08 3.91 -18.35
C SER A 595 1.37 2.79 -17.58
N GLY A 596 0.92 3.07 -16.36
CA GLY A 596 0.18 2.09 -15.59
C GLY A 596 -0.43 2.59 -14.29
N SER A 597 -0.65 3.90 -14.15
CA SER A 597 -1.35 4.47 -13.00
C SER A 597 -2.38 5.50 -13.43
N SER A 598 -3.45 5.00 -14.03
CA SER A 598 -4.81 5.54 -14.02
C SER A 598 -5.63 4.58 -14.85
N GLY A 599 -6.53 3.81 -14.23
CA GLY A 599 -7.57 3.08 -14.94
C GLY A 599 -8.59 4.04 -15.57
N LEU A 600 -8.12 4.87 -16.49
CA LEU A 600 -8.89 5.79 -17.31
C LEU A 600 -8.22 5.78 -18.69
N THR A 601 -8.60 4.82 -19.53
CA THR A 601 -8.31 4.86 -20.96
C THR A 601 -9.11 5.99 -21.60
N GLN A 602 -8.48 6.68 -22.55
CA GLN A 602 -8.88 7.93 -23.22
C GLN A 602 -10.12 7.86 -24.13
N TYR A 603 -11.06 6.94 -23.89
CA TYR A 603 -12.31 6.88 -24.63
C TYR A 603 -13.48 6.68 -23.67
N ASP A 604 -13.97 7.79 -23.12
CA ASP A 604 -15.39 7.92 -22.79
C ASP A 604 -15.80 9.39 -22.96
N PRO A 605 -16.31 9.77 -24.14
CA PRO A 605 -17.05 11.01 -24.29
C PRO A 605 -18.43 10.84 -23.65
N LEU A 606 -19.19 11.96 -23.55
CA LEU A 606 -20.62 12.02 -23.26
C LEU A 606 -21.00 12.38 -21.81
N TRP A 607 -20.61 13.60 -21.42
CA TRP A 607 -21.62 14.51 -20.87
C TRP A 607 -22.22 15.32 -22.03
N SER A 608 -23.34 14.84 -22.55
CA SER A 608 -24.31 15.68 -23.26
C SER A 608 -25.68 15.36 -22.68
N SER A 609 -26.24 16.36 -22.01
CA SER A 609 -27.65 16.48 -21.72
C SER A 609 -28.46 16.38 -22.99
N GLU A 610 -29.41 15.43 -23.07
CA GLU A 610 -30.79 15.62 -23.52
C GLU A 610 -31.50 14.28 -23.70
N ILE A 611 -32.84 14.38 -23.66
CA ILE A 611 -33.87 13.40 -24.05
C ILE A 611 -34.54 12.65 -22.87
N SER A 612 -35.63 13.29 -22.44
CA SER A 612 -36.97 12.76 -22.10
C SER A 612 -37.18 11.86 -20.89
#